data_AF-A0A800AEQ7-F1
#
_entry.id   AF-A0A800AEQ7-F1
#
_cell.length_a   1.000
_cell.length_b   1.000
_cell.length_c   1.000
_cell.angle_alpha   90.00
_cell.angle_beta   90.00
_cell.angle_gamma   90.00
#
_symmetry.space_group_name_H-M   'P 1'
#
loop_
_entity.id
_entity.type
_entity.pdbx_description
1 polymer ?
#
loop_
_entity_poly.entity_id
_entity_poly.type
_entity_poly.pdbx_seq_one_letter_code
_entity_poly.pdbx_strand_id
1 'polypeptide(L)'
;MSLQLARWDSGGILLTYWCNAACADCYENSSPRKNSILPVEDAKEYLRELRQLGCTGPRFHFAGGEPFYNYRHLIDCFEVAQEEGMLPLGKLETNAFWCTNDELVRERLTEIERFGIVELLVSSDVFHQEFVPMKGRKDEKISRTCERD
;
A
#
# COMPACT_ATOMS: atom_id res chain seq x y z
N MET A 1 -8.89 -12.47 37.69
CA MET A 1 -9.19 -12.14 36.28
C MET A 1 -7.93 -12.42 35.47
N SER A 2 -7.97 -13.37 34.55
CA SER A 2 -6.92 -13.53 33.54
C SER A 2 -7.08 -12.41 32.51
N LEU A 3 -6.07 -11.56 32.36
CA LEU A 3 -5.99 -10.63 31.24
C LEU A 3 -5.76 -11.45 29.97
N GLN A 4 -6.81 -11.59 29.16
CA GLN A 4 -6.68 -12.13 27.82
C GLN A 4 -6.33 -10.96 26.89
N LEU A 5 -5.16 -11.03 26.25
CA LEU A 5 -4.75 -10.01 25.29
C LEU A 5 -5.75 -9.97 24.13
N ALA A 6 -6.08 -8.76 23.68
CA ALA A 6 -6.92 -8.57 22.50
C ALA A 6 -6.26 -9.21 21.28
N ARG A 7 -7.09 -9.80 20.39
CA ARG A 7 -6.61 -10.33 19.12
C ARG A 7 -6.15 -9.19 18.23
N TRP A 8 -5.08 -9.42 17.48
CA TRP A 8 -4.61 -8.48 16.46
C TRP A 8 -5.50 -8.65 15.24
N ASP A 9 -6.55 -7.85 15.16
CA ASP A 9 -7.60 -7.96 14.13
C ASP A 9 -7.30 -7.12 12.87
N SER A 10 -6.25 -6.30 12.92
CA SER A 10 -5.82 -5.38 11.87
C SER A 10 -4.29 -5.24 11.88
N GLY A 11 -3.72 -4.82 10.76
CA GLY A 11 -2.27 -4.66 10.63
C GLY A 11 -1.85 -4.01 9.32
N GLY A 12 -0.57 -3.76 9.18
CA GLY A 12 0.02 -3.30 7.93
C GLY A 12 1.49 -3.67 7.82
N ILE A 13 1.95 -3.81 6.58
CA ILE A 13 3.36 -4.09 6.27
C ILE A 13 3.89 -3.01 5.34
N LEU A 14 5.06 -2.47 5.70
CA LEU A 14 5.82 -1.58 4.84
C LEU A 14 6.68 -2.43 3.89
N LEU A 15 6.42 -2.35 2.59
CA LEU A 15 7.15 -3.13 1.57
C LEU A 15 8.56 -2.57 1.32
N THR A 16 8.77 -1.30 1.64
CA THR A 16 10.06 -0.63 1.49
C THR A 16 10.13 0.57 2.42
N TYR A 17 11.33 1.10 2.64
CA TYR A 17 11.55 2.44 3.19
C TYR A 17 12.04 3.44 2.12
N TRP A 18 12.28 2.97 0.90
CA TRP A 18 12.58 3.87 -0.22
C TRP A 18 11.32 4.64 -0.59
N CYS A 19 11.45 5.95 -0.73
CA CYS A 19 10.39 6.81 -1.29
C CYS A 19 11.06 7.85 -2.20
N ASN A 20 10.39 8.28 -3.27
CA ASN A 20 10.88 9.40 -4.07
C ASN A 20 10.79 10.75 -3.32
N ALA A 21 10.01 10.79 -2.24
CA ALA A 21 9.80 11.96 -1.39
C ALA A 21 10.54 11.83 -0.06
N ALA A 22 10.89 12.96 0.55
CA ALA A 22 11.41 13.06 1.90
C ALA A 22 10.58 14.09 2.68
N CYS A 23 9.26 13.83 2.76
CA CYS A 23 8.28 14.73 3.36
C CYS A 23 8.67 15.08 4.81
N ALA A 24 8.47 16.34 5.20
CA ALA A 24 8.85 16.80 6.54
C ALA A 24 8.07 16.10 7.67
N ASP A 25 6.88 15.58 7.38
CA ASP A 25 5.98 14.88 8.30
C ASP A 25 6.00 13.35 8.15
N CYS A 26 6.97 12.79 7.40
CA CYS A 26 7.03 11.36 7.12
C CYS A 26 7.25 10.55 8.41
N TYR A 27 6.18 9.95 8.94
CA TYR A 27 6.23 9.13 10.16
C TYR A 27 7.03 7.83 9.99
N GLU A 28 7.17 7.34 8.75
CA GLU A 28 7.96 6.15 8.40
C GLU A 28 9.47 6.44 8.30
N ASN A 29 9.86 7.73 8.28
CA ASN A 29 11.23 8.17 7.97
C ASN A 29 11.76 7.61 6.62
N SER A 30 10.84 7.50 5.66
CA SER A 30 11.10 7.05 4.29
C SER A 30 11.75 8.16 3.47
N SER A 31 12.63 7.81 2.54
CA SER A 31 13.35 8.80 1.71
C SER A 31 14.06 8.13 0.53
N PRO A 32 14.53 8.89 -0.48
CA PRO A 32 15.25 8.32 -1.62
C PRO A 32 16.65 7.81 -1.26
N ARG A 33 17.09 8.02 -0.01
CA ARG A 33 18.36 7.53 0.53
C ARG A 33 18.25 6.16 1.20
N LYS A 34 17.03 5.68 1.46
CA LYS A 34 16.79 4.32 1.96
C LYS A 34 16.78 3.36 0.78
N ASN A 35 17.13 2.10 0.99
CA ASN A 35 17.14 1.07 -0.06
C ASN A 35 16.60 -0.28 0.42
N SER A 36 15.99 -0.31 1.61
CA SER A 36 15.41 -1.51 2.19
C SER A 36 14.16 -1.89 1.42
N ILE A 37 14.10 -3.13 0.94
CA ILE A 37 12.93 -3.76 0.33
C ILE A 37 12.65 -5.01 1.17
N LEU A 38 11.39 -5.22 1.52
CA LEU A 38 10.95 -6.42 2.21
C LEU A 38 11.05 -7.60 1.24
N PRO A 39 11.78 -8.69 1.55
CA PRO A 39 11.73 -9.89 0.72
C PRO A 39 10.31 -10.47 0.63
N VAL A 40 9.92 -10.97 -0.54
CA VAL A 40 8.58 -11.53 -0.77
C VAL A 40 8.30 -12.73 0.16
N GLU A 41 9.32 -13.54 0.45
CA GLU A 41 9.19 -14.67 1.39
C GLU A 41 8.92 -14.20 2.81
N ASP A 42 9.58 -13.14 3.27
CA ASP A 42 9.31 -12.53 4.58
C ASP A 42 7.88 -11.99 4.62
N ALA A 43 7.41 -11.34 3.54
CA ALA A 43 6.03 -10.88 3.44
C ALA A 43 5.03 -12.05 3.57
N LYS A 44 5.31 -13.17 2.90
CA LYS A 44 4.49 -14.39 2.97
C LYS A 44 4.44 -14.95 4.40
N GLU A 45 5.58 -15.04 5.07
CA GLU A 45 5.65 -15.48 6.47
C GLU A 45 4.85 -14.57 7.40
N TYR A 46 5.04 -13.25 7.29
CA TYR A 46 4.33 -12.27 8.13
C TYR A 46 2.82 -12.29 7.91
N LEU A 47 2.36 -12.41 6.66
CA LEU A 47 0.94 -12.51 6.35
C LEU A 47 0.31 -13.77 6.95
N ARG A 48 1.02 -14.90 6.88
CA ARG A 48 0.57 -16.16 7.49
C ARG A 48 0.45 -16.03 9.00
N GLU A 49 1.43 -15.43 9.66
CA GLU A 49 1.42 -15.20 11.11
C GLU A 49 0.29 -14.26 11.52
N LEU A 50 0.14 -13.13 10.84
CA LEU A 50 -0.94 -12.17 11.08
C LEU A 50 -2.31 -12.83 10.96
N ARG A 51 -2.50 -13.68 9.94
CA ARG A 51 -3.74 -14.45 9.77
C ARG A 51 -3.99 -15.40 10.94
N GLN A 52 -2.97 -16.10 11.42
CA GLN A 52 -3.08 -16.99 12.59
C GLN A 52 -3.46 -16.21 13.87
N LEU A 53 -2.97 -14.98 14.02
CA LEU A 53 -3.31 -14.09 15.13
C LEU A 53 -4.74 -13.52 15.03
N GLY A 54 -5.38 -13.61 13.86
CA GLY A 54 -6.76 -13.22 13.62
C GLY A 54 -6.93 -11.97 12.76
N CYS A 55 -5.85 -11.47 12.15
CA CYS A 55 -5.95 -10.41 11.17
C CYS A 55 -6.66 -10.92 9.92
N THR A 56 -7.50 -10.08 9.32
CA THR A 56 -8.20 -10.38 8.08
C THR A 56 -7.76 -9.42 6.99
N GLY A 57 -7.83 -9.88 5.74
CA GLY A 57 -7.54 -9.07 4.57
C GLY A 57 -8.14 -7.66 4.58
N PRO A 58 -9.47 -7.51 4.76
CA PRO A 58 -10.12 -6.20 4.76
C PRO A 58 -9.63 -5.24 5.86
N ARG A 59 -8.93 -5.75 6.86
CA ARG A 59 -8.34 -4.97 7.97
C ARG A 59 -6.81 -4.87 7.89
N PHE A 60 -6.24 -5.37 6.79
CA PHE A 60 -4.83 -5.33 6.51
C PHE A 60 -4.53 -4.31 5.40
N HIS A 61 -3.34 -3.73 5.42
CA HIS A 61 -2.89 -2.83 4.35
C HIS A 61 -1.42 -2.99 3.99
N PHE A 62 -1.10 -2.74 2.73
CA PHE A 62 0.28 -2.52 2.30
C PHE A 62 0.56 -1.02 2.20
N ALA A 63 1.77 -0.66 2.61
CA ALA A 63 2.31 0.69 2.53
C ALA A 63 3.85 0.59 2.40
N GLY A 64 4.56 1.64 2.81
CA GLY A 64 6.01 1.61 2.96
C GLY A 64 6.72 2.35 1.85
N GLY A 65 7.37 3.43 2.29
CA GLY A 65 8.00 4.44 1.48
C GLY A 65 7.11 4.82 0.32
N GLU A 66 7.39 4.22 -0.83
CA GLU A 66 6.45 4.21 -1.94
C GLU A 66 6.37 2.79 -2.57
N PRO A 67 5.25 2.06 -2.40
CA PRO A 67 5.11 0.70 -2.92
C PRO A 67 5.27 0.59 -4.43
N PHE A 68 4.86 1.62 -5.19
CA PHE A 68 4.97 1.61 -6.65
C PHE A 68 6.37 1.92 -7.18
N TYR A 69 7.34 2.15 -6.29
CA TYR A 69 8.77 2.20 -6.64
C TYR A 69 9.20 0.97 -7.42
N ASN A 70 8.84 -0.21 -6.90
CA ASN A 70 9.10 -1.48 -7.52
C ASN A 70 7.76 -2.18 -7.77
N TYR A 71 7.12 -1.79 -8.88
CA TYR A 71 5.79 -2.28 -9.22
C TYR A 71 5.72 -3.82 -9.33
N ARG A 72 6.75 -4.46 -9.88
CA ARG A 72 6.79 -5.93 -9.96
C ARG A 72 6.78 -6.56 -8.57
N HIS A 73 7.59 -6.04 -7.66
CA HIS A 73 7.63 -6.50 -6.28
C HIS A 73 6.30 -6.30 -5.54
N LEU A 74 5.61 -5.17 -5.78
CA LEU A 74 4.25 -4.95 -5.25
C LEU A 74 3.27 -6.04 -5.73
N ILE A 75 3.30 -6.40 -7.02
CA ILE A 75 2.47 -7.48 -7.57
C ILE A 75 2.84 -8.83 -6.95
N ASP A 76 4.13 -9.16 -6.85
CA ASP A 76 4.57 -10.41 -6.20
C ASP A 76 4.08 -10.47 -4.73
N CYS A 77 4.04 -9.34 -4.01
CA CYS A 77 3.46 -9.24 -2.66
C CYS A 77 1.94 -9.47 -2.63
N PHE A 78 1.20 -9.00 -3.64
CA PHE A 78 -0.23 -9.29 -3.77
C PHE A 78 -0.50 -10.75 -4.09
N GLU A 79 0.34 -11.39 -4.92
CA GLU A 79 0.25 -12.82 -5.23
C GLU A 79 0.43 -13.66 -3.95
N VAL A 80 1.44 -13.39 -3.12
CA VAL A 80 1.58 -14.11 -1.84
C VAL A 80 0.45 -13.81 -0.86
N ALA A 81 -0.10 -12.59 -0.86
CA ALA A 81 -1.29 -12.28 -0.07
C ALA A 81 -2.51 -13.09 -0.53
N GLN A 82 -2.64 -13.36 -1.83
CA GLN A 82 -3.65 -14.28 -2.36
C GLN A 82 -3.42 -15.72 -1.90
N GLU A 83 -2.19 -16.20 -1.98
CA GLU A 83 -1.81 -17.57 -1.56
C GLU A 83 -2.09 -17.81 -0.07
N GLU A 84 -1.76 -16.84 0.78
CA GLU A 84 -2.04 -16.88 2.22
C GLU A 84 -3.50 -16.50 2.54
N GLY A 85 -4.33 -16.31 1.51
CA GLY A 85 -5.77 -16.01 1.56
C GLY A 85 -6.13 -14.74 2.34
N MET A 86 -5.27 -13.74 2.25
CA MET A 86 -5.42 -12.40 2.83
C MET A 86 -6.21 -11.45 1.91
N LEU A 87 -6.75 -11.90 0.78
CA LEU A 87 -7.61 -11.07 -0.05
C LEU A 87 -9.07 -11.11 0.41
N PRO A 88 -9.85 -10.04 0.18
CA PRO A 88 -9.43 -8.73 -0.34
C PRO A 88 -8.60 -7.96 0.68
N LEU A 89 -7.66 -7.12 0.24
CA LEU A 89 -6.88 -6.25 1.15
C LEU A 89 -7.66 -4.97 1.44
N GLY A 90 -7.60 -4.51 2.69
CA GLY A 90 -8.32 -3.32 3.14
C GLY A 90 -7.83 -2.05 2.47
N LYS A 91 -6.50 -1.84 2.42
CA LYS A 91 -5.95 -0.60 1.90
C LYS A 91 -4.59 -0.78 1.22
N LEU A 92 -4.31 0.04 0.22
CA LEU A 92 -2.98 0.30 -0.32
C LEU A 92 -2.70 1.80 -0.22
N GLU A 93 -1.57 2.17 0.37
CA GLU A 93 -1.13 3.57 0.47
C GLU A 93 -0.07 3.90 -0.59
N THR A 94 -0.18 5.07 -1.23
CA THR A 94 0.79 5.55 -2.23
C THR A 94 0.80 7.07 -2.26
N ASN A 95 1.94 7.69 -2.58
CA ASN A 95 2.03 9.11 -2.91
C ASN A 95 1.72 9.39 -4.39
N ALA A 96 1.49 8.34 -5.19
CA ALA A 96 1.13 8.38 -6.60
C ALA A 96 2.13 9.09 -7.53
N PHE A 97 3.44 9.10 -7.19
CA PHE A 97 4.50 9.66 -8.07
C PHE A 97 4.59 8.96 -9.43
N TRP A 98 4.14 7.71 -9.51
CA TRP A 98 4.16 6.87 -10.69
C TRP A 98 3.06 7.21 -11.70
N CYS A 99 2.09 8.05 -11.33
CA CYS A 99 0.97 8.46 -12.17
C CYS A 99 1.40 9.49 -13.23
N THR A 100 2.30 9.10 -14.14
CA THR A 100 2.90 10.02 -15.12
C THR A 100 2.11 10.15 -16.43
N ASN A 101 1.25 9.18 -16.75
CA ASN A 101 0.37 9.22 -17.92
C ASN A 101 -0.85 8.31 -17.74
N ASP A 102 -1.94 8.60 -18.48
CA ASP A 102 -3.24 7.93 -18.33
C ASP A 102 -3.22 6.43 -18.69
N GLU A 103 -2.33 5.99 -19.59
CA GLU A 103 -2.23 4.60 -20.02
C GLU A 103 -1.62 3.73 -18.91
N LEU A 104 -0.46 4.13 -18.40
CA LEU A 104 0.22 3.48 -17.28
C LEU A 104 -0.67 3.44 -16.03
N VAL A 105 -1.39 4.53 -15.75
CA VAL A 105 -2.33 4.60 -14.63
C VAL A 105 -3.43 3.55 -14.78
N ARG A 106 -4.06 3.46 -15.94
CA ARG A 106 -5.11 2.45 -16.16
C ARG A 106 -4.57 1.04 -16.08
N GLU A 107 -3.44 0.76 -16.73
CA GLU A 107 -2.81 -0.56 -16.72
C GLU A 107 -2.61 -1.07 -15.28
N ARG A 108 -1.95 -0.26 -14.45
CA ARG A 108 -1.63 -0.65 -13.07
C ARG A 108 -2.87 -0.72 -12.18
N LEU A 109 -3.79 0.24 -12.29
CA LEU A 109 -5.02 0.21 -11.50
C LEU A 109 -5.89 -1.00 -11.85
N THR A 110 -5.98 -1.38 -13.13
CA THR A 110 -6.71 -2.57 -13.55
C THR A 110 -6.04 -3.85 -13.04
N GLU A 111 -4.72 -3.92 -13.02
CA GLU A 111 -4.03 -5.10 -12.48
C GLU A 111 -4.23 -5.24 -10.96
N ILE A 112 -4.07 -4.16 -10.19
CA ILE A 112 -4.25 -4.22 -8.73
C ILE A 112 -5.71 -4.49 -8.33
N GLU A 113 -6.69 -4.02 -9.13
CA GLU A 113 -8.12 -4.28 -8.90
C GLU A 113 -8.44 -5.78 -8.91
N ARG A 114 -7.69 -6.60 -9.66
CA ARG A 114 -7.86 -8.06 -9.69
C ARG A 114 -7.57 -8.73 -8.35
N PHE A 115 -6.83 -8.08 -7.45
CA PHE A 115 -6.58 -8.55 -6.09
C PHE A 115 -7.65 -8.07 -5.09
N GLY A 116 -8.66 -7.33 -5.56
CA GLY A 116 -9.81 -6.93 -4.76
C GLY A 116 -9.48 -5.93 -3.66
N ILE A 117 -8.53 -5.01 -3.86
CA ILE A 117 -8.19 -3.97 -2.88
C ILE A 117 -9.45 -3.11 -2.62
N VAL A 118 -9.80 -2.93 -1.34
CA VAL A 118 -10.99 -2.19 -0.92
C VAL A 118 -10.78 -0.68 -1.07
N GLU A 119 -9.60 -0.18 -0.70
CA GLU A 119 -9.30 1.25 -0.72
C GLU A 119 -7.87 1.55 -1.24
N LEU A 120 -7.75 2.54 -2.14
CA LEU A 120 -6.47 3.12 -2.53
C LEU A 120 -6.37 4.52 -1.91
N LEU A 121 -5.46 4.68 -0.93
CA LEU A 121 -5.25 5.94 -0.23
C LEU A 121 -4.07 6.68 -0.86
N VAL A 122 -4.34 7.89 -1.37
CA VAL A 122 -3.32 8.72 -2.02
C VAL A 122 -2.88 9.88 -1.13
N SER A 123 -1.62 9.83 -0.69
CA SER A 123 -1.00 10.88 0.12
C SER A 123 -0.76 12.13 -0.73
N SER A 124 -1.37 13.24 -0.33
CA SER A 124 -1.45 14.46 -1.14
C SER A 124 -1.46 15.76 -0.34
N ASP A 125 -1.12 15.73 0.95
CA ASP A 125 -0.95 16.91 1.78
C ASP A 125 0.18 17.83 1.28
N VAL A 126 0.32 19.00 1.92
CA VAL A 126 1.28 20.04 1.55
C VAL A 126 2.73 19.54 1.52
N PHE A 127 3.11 18.62 2.40
CA PHE A 127 4.48 18.10 2.48
C PHE A 127 4.75 17.11 1.35
N HIS A 128 3.76 16.29 0.98
CA HIS A 128 3.84 15.42 -0.21
C HIS A 128 3.90 16.22 -1.51
N GLN A 129 3.17 17.34 -1.61
CA GLN A 129 3.14 18.16 -2.83
C GLN A 129 4.48 18.86 -3.15
N GLU A 130 5.38 19.00 -2.16
CA GLU A 130 6.75 19.48 -2.39
C GLU A 130 7.56 18.54 -3.31
N PHE A 131 7.23 17.24 -3.29
CA PHE A 131 7.94 16.20 -4.03
C PHE A 131 7.13 15.61 -5.18
N VAL A 132 5.81 15.55 -5.03
CA VAL A 132 4.90 15.00 -6.04
C VAL A 132 3.85 16.06 -6.36
N PRO A 133 4.01 16.88 -7.39
CA PRO A 133 3.06 17.95 -7.70
C PRO A 133 1.72 17.38 -8.22
N MET A 134 0.61 18.07 -7.95
CA MET A 134 -0.69 17.74 -8.55
C MET A 134 -0.73 17.99 -10.07
N LYS A 135 0.17 18.83 -10.59
CA LYS A 135 0.17 19.22 -12.00
C LYS A 135 0.42 18.01 -12.90
N GLY A 136 -0.63 17.54 -13.58
CA GLY A 136 -0.61 16.34 -14.44
C GLY A 136 -1.42 15.17 -13.88
N ARG A 137 -1.76 15.19 -12.59
CA ARG A 137 -2.78 14.32 -12.00
C ARG A 137 -4.13 14.94 -12.30
N LYS A 138 -4.86 14.42 -13.28
CA LYS A 138 -6.24 14.88 -13.50
C LYS A 138 -7.04 14.48 -12.26
N ASP A 139 -7.51 15.47 -11.50
CA ASP A 139 -8.25 15.36 -10.24
C ASP A 139 -9.54 14.51 -10.29
N GLU A 140 -9.87 13.88 -11.42
CA GLU A 140 -11.23 13.46 -11.71
C GLU A 140 -11.54 11.97 -11.49
N LYS A 141 -10.56 11.12 -11.14
CA LYS A 141 -10.79 9.65 -11.17
C LYS A 141 -10.35 8.81 -9.97
N ILE A 142 -9.59 9.35 -9.01
CA ILE A 142 -9.15 8.54 -7.85
C ILE A 142 -10.17 8.60 -6.69
N SER A 143 -11.02 9.63 -6.62
CA SER A 143 -12.04 9.77 -5.58
C SER A 143 -13.35 9.00 -5.83
N ARG A 144 -13.58 8.45 -7.04
CA ARG A 144 -14.89 7.89 -7.42
C ARG A 144 -15.09 6.39 -7.14
N THR A 145 -14.13 5.68 -6.58
CA THR A 145 -14.29 4.24 -6.26
C THR A 145 -14.76 3.96 -4.83
N CYS A 146 -14.83 4.97 -3.96
CA CYS A 146 -15.26 4.81 -2.55
C CYS A 146 -16.66 5.37 -2.25
N GLU A 147 -17.31 6.06 -3.20
CA GLU A 147 -18.73 6.43 -3.10
C GLU A 147 -19.56 5.45 -3.92
N ARG A 148 -19.82 4.27 -3.36
CA ARG A 148 -20.93 3.42 -3.82
C ARG A 148 -22.04 3.50 -2.78
N ASP A 149 -23.11 4.18 -3.15
CA ASP A 149 -24.47 3.92 -2.65
C ASP A 149 -24.87 2.45 -2.89
#